data_AF-A0A940P8D7-F1
#
_entry.id   AF-A0A940P8D7-F1
#
_cell.length_a   1.000
_cell.length_b   1.000
_cell.length_c   1.000
_cell.angle_alpha   90.00
_cell.angle_beta   90.00
_cell.angle_gamma   90.00
#
_symmetry.space_group_name_H-M   'P 1'
#
loop_
_entity.id
_entity.type
_entity.pdbx_description
1 polymer ?
#
loop_
_entity_poly.entity_id
_entity_poly.type
_entity_poly.pdbx_seq_one_letter_code
_entity_poly.pdbx_strand_id
1 'polypeptide(L)'
;MIIRILLIIIMLVLFFVAYYLQKNNQSFSKVLAGDTPQEPIQAIFKQFAKTCLILGAIGLVFFILGHKTLALTYIAVVMIASAIFSIKLSKLIS
;
A
#
# COMPACT_ATOMS: atom_id res chain seq x y z
N MET A 1 22.38 9.64 -1.61
CA MET A 1 21.52 10.40 -2.55
C MET A 1 20.48 9.48 -3.20
N ILE A 2 20.87 8.45 -3.96
CA ILE A 2 19.95 7.51 -4.65
C ILE A 2 18.86 6.90 -3.74
N ILE A 3 19.24 6.38 -2.57
CA ILE A 3 18.27 5.73 -1.66
C ILE A 3 17.21 6.70 -1.13
N ARG A 4 17.55 7.99 -0.98
CA ARG A 4 16.59 9.01 -0.52
C ARG A 4 15.55 9.32 -1.60
N ILE A 5 15.99 9.36 -2.87
CA ILE A 5 15.09 9.52 -4.02
C ILE A 5 14.12 8.34 -4.11
N LEU A 6 14.64 7.12 -3.94
CA LEU A 6 13.82 5.91 -3.95
C LEU A 6 12.74 5.94 -2.85
N LEU A 7 13.10 6.40 -1.64
CA LEU A 7 12.17 6.51 -0.52
C LEU A 7 11.06 7.55 -0.79
N ILE A 8 11.40 8.70 -1.38
CA ILE A 8 10.42 9.71 -1.81
C ILE A 8 9.45 9.12 -2.85
N ILE A 9 9.97 8.40 -3.84
CA ILE A 9 9.14 7.77 -4.87
C ILE A 9 8.19 6.76 -4.24
N ILE A 10 8.68 5.91 -3.34
CA ILE A 10 7.84 4.92 -2.64
C ILE A 10 6.77 5.60 -1.80
N MET A 11 7.10 6.68 -1.08
CA MET A 11 6.12 7.48 -0.35
C MET A 11 5.03 8.02 -1.28
N LEU A 12 5.42 8.67 -2.39
CA LEU A 12 4.46 9.21 -3.35
C LEU A 12 3.55 8.13 -3.91
N VAL A 13 4.11 6.97 -4.27
CA VAL A 13 3.34 5.83 -4.75
C VAL A 13 2.38 5.33 -3.66
N LEU A 14 2.81 5.19 -2.41
CA LEU A 14 1.97 4.75 -1.30
C LEU A 14 0.80 5.71 -1.06
N PHE A 15 1.04 7.03 -1.06
CA PHE A 15 0.00 8.04 -0.91
C PHE A 15 -0.95 8.04 -2.11
N PHE A 16 -0.42 7.94 -3.32
CA PHE A 16 -1.22 7.89 -4.54
C PHE A 16 -2.11 6.64 -4.57
N VAL A 17 -1.54 5.48 -4.26
CA VAL A 17 -2.27 4.21 -4.17
C VAL A 17 -3.33 4.29 -3.09
N ALA A 18 -3.01 4.79 -1.88
CA ALA A 18 -3.98 4.93 -0.81
C ALA A 18 -5.16 5.85 -1.21
N TYR A 19 -4.85 7.01 -1.81
CA TYR A 19 -5.85 7.95 -2.29
C TYR A 19 -6.75 7.33 -3.36
N TYR A 20 -6.13 6.65 -4.34
CA TYR A 20 -6.85 6.05 -5.46
C TYR A 20 -7.71 4.86 -5.00
N LEU A 21 -7.20 3.99 -4.13
CA LEU A 21 -7.98 2.89 -3.56
C LEU A 21 -9.11 3.40 -2.69
N GLN A 22 -8.91 4.46 -1.92
CA GLN A 22 -9.98 5.00 -1.07
C GLN A 22 -11.09 5.64 -1.90
N LYS A 23 -10.74 6.39 -2.94
CA LYS A 23 -11.70 7.06 -3.82
C LYS A 23 -12.43 6.10 -4.76
N ASN A 24 -11.72 5.15 -5.34
CA ASN A 24 -12.25 4.23 -6.36
C ASN A 24 -12.58 2.83 -5.82
N ASN A 25 -12.61 2.65 -4.49
CA ASN A 25 -12.81 1.34 -3.86
C ASN A 25 -14.02 0.59 -4.43
N GLN A 26 -15.17 1.27 -4.56
CA GLN A 26 -16.40 0.68 -5.07
C GLN A 26 -16.31 0.27 -6.55
N SER A 27 -15.61 1.05 -7.37
CA SER A 27 -15.39 0.72 -8.78
C SER A 27 -14.47 -0.49 -8.94
N PHE A 28 -13.37 -0.55 -8.21
CA PHE A 28 -12.45 -1.69 -8.26
C PHE A 28 -13.11 -2.96 -7.74
N SER A 29 -13.78 -2.89 -6.59
CA SER A 29 -14.49 -4.04 -6.03
C SER A 29 -15.62 -4.52 -6.94
N LYS A 30 -16.34 -3.66 -7.66
CA LYS A 30 -17.28 -4.10 -8.70
C LYS A 30 -16.62 -4.87 -9.83
N VAL A 31 -15.47 -4.39 -10.33
CA VAL A 31 -14.73 -5.04 -11.42
C VAL A 31 -14.12 -6.37 -10.97
N LEU A 32 -13.63 -6.44 -9.73
CA LEU A 32 -12.90 -7.61 -9.20
C LEU A 32 -13.82 -8.66 -8.58
N ALA A 33 -15.00 -8.29 -8.08
CA ALA A 33 -15.90 -9.23 -7.43
C ALA A 33 -16.67 -10.11 -8.43
N GLY A 34 -17.00 -9.62 -9.63
CA GLY A 34 -17.91 -10.36 -10.52
C GLY A 34 -19.21 -10.74 -9.76
N ASP A 35 -19.40 -12.05 -9.54
CA ASP A 35 -20.52 -12.65 -8.78
C ASP A 35 -20.28 -12.83 -7.26
N THR A 36 -19.07 -12.55 -6.75
CA THR A 36 -18.78 -12.66 -5.29
C THR A 36 -19.24 -11.43 -4.49
N PRO A 37 -19.44 -11.57 -3.17
CA PRO A 37 -19.77 -10.44 -2.31
C PRO A 37 -18.69 -9.36 -2.41
N GLN A 38 -19.09 -8.12 -2.71
CA GLN A 38 -18.17 -6.99 -2.87
C GLN A 38 -17.57 -6.50 -1.54
N GLU A 39 -18.27 -6.75 -0.42
CA GLU A 39 -17.88 -6.33 0.93
C GLU A 39 -16.47 -6.76 1.35
N PRO A 40 -16.05 -8.03 1.25
CA PRO A 40 -14.71 -8.44 1.68
C PRO A 40 -13.59 -7.82 0.83
N ILE A 41 -13.82 -7.63 -0.47
CA ILE A 41 -12.85 -6.95 -1.36
C ILE A 41 -12.73 -5.47 -0.98
N GLN A 42 -13.87 -4.79 -0.74
CA GLN A 42 -13.86 -3.40 -0.28
C GLN A 42 -13.18 -3.22 1.07
N ALA A 43 -13.40 -4.14 2.01
CA ALA A 43 -12.79 -4.13 3.32
C ALA A 43 -11.26 -4.23 3.21
N ILE A 44 -10.74 -5.11 2.35
CA ILE A 44 -9.30 -5.26 2.13
C ILE A 44 -8.70 -4.05 1.43
N PHE A 45 -9.38 -3.46 0.46
CA PHE A 45 -8.92 -2.20 -0.14
C PHE A 45 -8.90 -1.04 0.86
N LYS A 46 -9.91 -0.90 1.74
CA LYS A 46 -9.89 0.08 2.83
C LYS A 46 -8.74 -0.18 3.80
N GLN A 47 -8.54 -1.44 4.19
CA GLN A 47 -7.48 -1.81 5.11
C GLN A 47 -6.10 -1.54 4.50
N PHE A 48 -5.91 -1.84 3.22
CA PHE A 48 -4.67 -1.59 2.52
C PHE A 48 -4.40 -0.10 2.33
N ALA A 49 -5.40 0.70 1.95
CA ALA A 49 -5.26 2.16 1.88
C ALA A 49 -4.83 2.75 3.23
N LYS A 50 -5.42 2.29 4.34
CA LYS A 50 -5.02 2.71 5.69
C LYS A 50 -3.59 2.28 6.01
N THR A 51 -3.19 1.05 5.69
CA THR A 51 -1.81 0.57 5.85
C THR A 51 -0.83 1.40 5.02
N CYS A 52 -1.16 1.73 3.77
CA CYS A 52 -0.33 2.58 2.91
C CYS A 52 -0.17 3.99 3.48
N LEU A 53 -1.22 4.60 4.05
CA LEU A 53 -1.10 5.89 4.74
C LEU A 53 -0.19 5.81 5.97
N ILE A 54 -0.32 4.76 6.79
CA ILE A 54 0.53 4.55 7.96
C ILE A 54 1.99 4.34 7.53
N LEU A 55 2.23 3.49 6.53
CA LEU A 55 3.56 3.27 5.96
C LEU A 55 4.13 4.55 5.33
N GLY A 56 3.31 5.35 4.66
CA GLY A 56 3.72 6.64 4.10
C GLY A 56 4.15 7.63 5.18
N ALA A 57 3.39 7.73 6.28
CA ALA A 57 3.74 8.57 7.43
C ALA A 57 5.03 8.10 8.13
N ILE A 58 5.20 6.78 8.31
CA ILE A 58 6.43 6.18 8.84
C ILE A 58 7.62 6.45 7.91
N GLY A 59 7.41 6.37 6.60
CA GLY A 59 8.41 6.73 5.59
C GLY A 59 8.92 8.16 5.74
N LEU A 60 8.03 9.10 6.08
CA LEU A 60 8.37 10.50 6.33
C LEU A 60 9.31 10.64 7.53
N VAL A 61 9.05 9.90 8.62
CA VAL A 61 9.92 9.88 9.80
C VAL A 61 11.31 9.31 9.45
N PHE A 62 11.36 8.20 8.71
CA PHE A 62 12.63 7.60 8.28
C PHE A 62 13.40 8.48 7.29
N PHE A 63 12.70 9.26 6.47
CA PHE A 63 13.32 10.23 5.56
C PHE A 63 14.10 11.30 6.34
N ILE A 64 13.52 11.83 7.42
CA ILE A 64 14.14 12.86 8.27
C ILE A 64 15.38 12.31 8.99
N LEU A 65 15.31 11.07 9.50
CA LEU A 65 16.42 10.41 10.18
C LEU A 65 17.64 10.16 9.25
N GLY A 66 17.41 10.02 7.94
CA GLY A 66 18.49 10.01 6.95
C GLY A 66 19.44 8.80 6.97
N HIS A 67 19.22 7.80 7.84
CA HIS A 67 20.02 6.58 7.94
C HIS A 67 19.70 5.59 6.81
N LYS A 68 20.73 5.21 6.03
CA LYS A 68 20.60 4.24 4.92
C LYS A 68 20.00 2.90 5.35
N THR A 69 20.41 2.37 6.49
CA THR A 69 19.96 1.05 6.97
C THR A 69 18.46 1.07 7.25
N LEU A 70 17.96 2.12 7.91
CA LEU A 70 16.53 2.28 8.20
C LEU A 70 15.70 2.41 6.92
N ALA A 71 16.21 3.13 5.91
CA ALA A 71 15.56 3.24 4.61
C ALA A 71 15.42 1.87 3.92
N LEU A 72 16.47 1.04 3.94
CA LEU A 72 16.44 -0.31 3.37
C LEU A 72 15.45 -1.22 4.12
N THR A 73 15.48 -1.19 5.46
CA THR A 73 14.53 -1.95 6.29
C THR A 73 13.08 -1.51 6.01
N TYR A 74 12.84 -0.20 5.91
CA TYR A 74 11.52 0.33 5.55
C TYR A 74 11.03 -0.20 4.20
N ILE A 75 11.88 -0.17 3.17
CA ILE A 75 11.54 -0.69 1.84
C ILE A 75 11.18 -2.19 1.92
N ALA A 76 11.95 -2.98 2.67
CA ALA A 76 11.65 -4.39 2.86
C ALA A 76 10.28 -4.61 3.53
N VAL A 77 9.94 -3.81 4.56
CA VAL A 77 8.63 -3.86 5.22
C VAL A 77 7.50 -3.49 4.25
N VAL A 78 7.70 -2.47 3.41
CA VAL A 78 6.73 -2.07 2.36
C VAL A 78 6.51 -3.21 1.35
N MET A 79 7.57 -3.90 0.93
CA MET A 79 7.46 -5.04 0.03
C MET A 79 6.69 -6.20 0.67
N ILE A 80 6.98 -6.54 1.92
CA ILE A 80 6.28 -7.60 2.65
C ILE A 80 4.79 -7.25 2.79
N ALA A 81 4.46 -6.02 3.19
CA ALA A 81 3.08 -5.56 3.31
C ALA A 81 2.32 -5.64 1.97
N SER A 82 2.99 -5.26 0.87
CA SER A 82 2.44 -5.35 -0.49
C SER A 82 2.22 -6.79 -0.93
N ALA A 83 3.16 -7.70 -0.63
CA ALA A 83 3.03 -9.12 -0.94
C ALA A 83 1.87 -9.76 -0.17
N ILE A 84 1.74 -9.48 1.13
CA ILE A 84 0.61 -9.97 1.95
C ILE A 84 -0.72 -9.49 1.36
N PHE A 85 -0.80 -8.23 0.95
CA PHE A 85 -2.00 -7.70 0.31
C PHE A 85 -2.29 -8.38 -1.03
N SER A 86 -1.29 -8.56 -1.88
CA SER A 86 -1.44 -9.25 -3.18
C SER A 86 -1.98 -10.67 -3.00
N ILE A 87 -1.47 -11.41 -2.01
CA ILE A 87 -1.93 -12.77 -1.69
C ILE A 87 -3.37 -12.76 -1.19
N LYS A 88 -3.72 -11.85 -0.26
CA LYS A 88 -5.09 -11.74 0.25
C LYS A 88 -6.08 -11.40 -0.85
N LEU A 89 -5.73 -10.44 -1.71
CA LEU A 89 -6.56 -10.04 -2.84
C LEU A 89 -6.75 -11.20 -3.82
N SER A 90 -5.68 -11.89 -4.19
CA SER A 90 -5.75 -13.04 -5.10
C SER A 90 -6.61 -14.17 -4.56
N LYS A 91 -6.59 -14.40 -3.23
CA LYS A 91 -7.42 -15.42 -2.57
C LYS A 91 -8.92 -15.07 -2.55
N LEU A 92 -9.27 -13.81 -2.75
CA LEU A 92 -10.67 -13.35 -2.78
C LEU A 92 -11.27 -13.32 -4.18
N ILE A 93 -10.41 -13.30 -5.19
CA ILE A 93 -10.80 -13.27 -6.60
C ILE A 93 -10.78 -14.68 -7.20
N SER A 94 -9.92 -15.56 -6.69
CA SER A 94 -9.86 -16.98 -7.05
C SER A 94 -10.87 -17.80 -6.26
#